data_AF-A0A3R7Y7K5-F1
#
_entry.id   AF-A0A3R7Y7K5-F1
#
_cell.length_a   1.000
_cell.length_b   1.000
_cell.length_c   1.000
_cell.angle_alpha   90.00
_cell.angle_beta   90.00
_cell.angle_gamma   90.00
#
_symmetry.space_group_name_H-M   'P 1'
#
loop_
_entity.id
_entity.type
_entity.pdbx_description
1 polymer ?
#
loop_
_entity_poly.entity_id
_entity_poly.type
_entity_poly.pdbx_seq_one_letter_code
_entity_poly.pdbx_strand_id
1 'polypeptide(L)'
;MTTHHRLQSFDEDAQHLLEDGMKQITVEATANTKILYGSEKFTLYTILVMCPITHAWWIIQKRYSEFFSLRHKLLKIAKRALKTHPEVVQLLQPLGEFAFPKKYLRTDTPEIMNERRDAFKRLTSTLLAIRSSFVLHMLQAPQRQLVLNQVVDTIEAFLSVPDCQKEGELRHASITRVSESVEEKNLPACDEEMCPICLYDFADAPECTLHLGCGHVFHKDCVVPWLEQTMSCPLCRQESTHGVL
;
A
#
# COMPACT_ATOMS: atom_id res chain seq x y z
N MET A 1 26.47 31.12 -27.93
CA MET A 1 24.99 31.21 -27.91
C MET A 1 24.51 30.20 -28.93
N THR A 2 23.85 29.08 -28.65
CA THR A 2 22.99 28.66 -27.54
C THR A 2 22.79 27.14 -27.67
N THR A 3 23.27 26.35 -26.73
CA THR A 3 22.93 24.91 -26.60
C THR A 3 22.62 24.64 -25.13
N HIS A 4 21.41 25.01 -24.68
CA HIS A 4 20.98 24.76 -23.30
C HIS A 4 19.45 24.67 -23.13
N HIS A 5 18.69 24.27 -24.16
CA HIS A 5 17.21 24.25 -24.08
C HIS A 5 16.52 22.90 -24.25
N ARG A 6 17.24 21.77 -24.07
CA ARG A 6 16.65 20.42 -24.19
C ARG A 6 16.98 19.54 -22.97
N LEU A 7 16.76 20.07 -21.77
CA LEU A 7 16.78 19.31 -20.51
C LEU A 7 15.62 19.66 -19.57
N GLN A 8 14.73 20.59 -19.95
CA GLN A 8 13.59 21.03 -19.14
C GLN A 8 12.25 20.37 -19.51
N SER A 9 12.22 19.50 -20.52
CA SER A 9 11.04 18.69 -20.87
C SER A 9 11.04 17.30 -20.22
N PHE A 10 11.88 17.11 -19.20
CA PHE A 10 11.89 15.94 -18.32
C PHE A 10 11.23 16.36 -17.00
N ASP A 11 9.97 15.98 -16.76
CA ASP A 11 9.44 15.52 -15.45
C ASP A 11 7.90 15.50 -15.38
N GLU A 12 7.20 16.38 -16.10
CA GLU A 12 5.75 16.58 -15.87
C GLU A 12 4.90 15.35 -16.25
N ASP A 13 5.19 14.69 -17.37
CA ASP A 13 4.42 13.52 -17.83
C ASP A 13 4.62 12.28 -16.94
N ALA A 14 5.85 12.07 -16.45
CA ALA A 14 6.19 10.96 -15.52
C ALA A 14 5.49 11.16 -14.17
N GLN A 15 5.48 12.41 -13.71
CA GLN A 15 4.86 12.82 -12.47
C GLN A 15 3.33 12.69 -12.56
N HIS A 16 2.72 13.08 -13.68
CA HIS A 16 1.29 12.94 -13.93
C HIS A 16 0.86 11.47 -13.97
N LEU A 17 1.67 10.57 -14.54
CA LEU A 17 1.39 9.12 -14.56
C LEU A 17 1.45 8.48 -13.17
N LEU A 18 2.43 8.87 -12.34
CA LEU A 18 2.51 8.41 -10.95
C LEU A 18 1.38 9.01 -10.09
N GLU A 19 1.05 10.30 -10.28
CA GLU A 19 -0.05 10.97 -9.59
C GLU A 19 -1.42 10.42 -10.01
N ASP A 20 -1.63 10.07 -11.28
CA ASP A 20 -2.89 9.51 -11.77
C ASP A 20 -3.06 8.04 -11.44
N GLY A 21 -2.01 7.23 -11.58
CA GLY A 21 -2.15 5.82 -11.25
C GLY A 21 -2.23 5.59 -9.73
N MET A 22 -1.74 6.52 -8.91
CA MET A 22 -2.05 6.53 -7.47
C MET A 22 -3.54 6.68 -7.16
N LYS A 23 -4.30 7.41 -8.01
CA LYS A 23 -5.75 7.53 -7.87
C LYS A 23 -6.47 6.22 -8.22
N GLN A 24 -5.79 5.28 -8.88
CA GLN A 24 -6.32 3.97 -9.25
C GLN A 24 -6.02 2.88 -8.22
N ILE A 25 -5.24 3.18 -7.17
CA ILE A 25 -4.98 2.21 -6.09
C ILE A 25 -6.31 1.86 -5.41
N THR A 26 -6.61 0.57 -5.39
CA THR A 26 -7.78 0.05 -4.69
C THR A 26 -7.39 -0.36 -3.28
N VAL A 27 -8.14 0.15 -2.30
CA VAL A 27 -7.99 -0.22 -0.89
C VAL A 27 -9.28 -0.84 -0.40
N GLU A 28 -9.20 -2.07 0.09
CA GLU A 28 -10.29 -2.79 0.72
C GLU A 28 -9.94 -3.04 2.19
N ALA A 29 -10.95 -3.10 3.04
CA ALA A 29 -10.73 -3.31 4.46
C ALA A 29 -11.82 -4.18 5.07
N THR A 30 -11.43 -5.04 5.99
CA THR A 30 -12.32 -5.84 6.83
C THR A 30 -11.95 -5.66 8.31
N ALA A 31 -12.87 -5.99 9.20
CA ALA A 31 -12.66 -5.87 10.64
C ALA A 31 -13.12 -7.16 11.31
N ASN A 32 -12.20 -7.81 12.03
CA ASN A 32 -12.43 -9.12 12.63
C ASN A 32 -12.03 -9.09 14.10
N THR A 33 -12.85 -9.70 14.96
CA THR A 33 -12.47 -9.89 16.37
C THR A 33 -11.54 -11.10 16.46
N LYS A 34 -10.34 -10.90 17.02
CA LYS A 34 -9.38 -11.97 17.31
C LYS A 34 -9.32 -12.26 18.80
N ILE A 35 -9.04 -13.53 19.13
CA ILE A 35 -8.84 -14.01 20.49
C ILE A 35 -7.50 -14.73 20.52
N LEU A 36 -6.56 -14.23 21.31
CA LEU A 36 -5.32 -14.95 21.62
C LEU A 36 -5.54 -15.70 22.93
N TYR A 37 -4.98 -16.91 23.04
CA TYR A 37 -5.16 -17.74 24.22
C TYR A 37 -4.72 -16.98 25.50
N GLY A 38 -5.64 -16.81 26.45
CA GLY A 38 -5.41 -16.04 27.68
C GLY A 38 -5.40 -14.51 27.54
N SER A 39 -5.74 -13.94 26.38
CA SER A 39 -5.82 -12.48 26.16
C SER A 39 -7.25 -12.00 25.97
N GLU A 40 -7.48 -10.72 26.29
CA GLU A 40 -8.75 -10.05 25.98
C GLU A 40 -8.99 -9.98 24.46
N LYS A 41 -10.26 -10.02 24.06
CA LYS A 41 -10.66 -9.89 22.66
C LYS A 41 -10.23 -8.53 22.12
N PHE A 42 -9.71 -8.50 20.90
CA PHE A 42 -9.38 -7.25 20.22
C PHE A 42 -9.84 -7.27 18.77
N THR A 43 -10.08 -6.08 18.22
CA THR A 43 -10.40 -5.90 16.80
C THR A 43 -9.12 -5.76 16.00
N LEU A 44 -9.00 -6.59 14.96
CA LEU A 44 -7.95 -6.52 13.96
C LEU A 44 -8.57 -6.04 12.65
N TYR A 45 -7.98 -5.01 12.06
CA TYR A 45 -8.38 -4.49 10.76
C TYR A 45 -7.42 -5.05 9.72
N THR A 46 -7.96 -5.79 8.77
CA THR A 46 -7.20 -6.27 7.60
C THR A 46 -7.45 -5.29 6.47
N ILE A 47 -6.38 -4.82 5.82
CA ILE A 47 -6.46 -3.90 4.69
C ILE A 47 -5.73 -4.54 3.52
N LEU A 48 -6.44 -4.75 2.42
CA LEU A 48 -5.90 -5.19 1.15
C LEU A 48 -5.65 -3.94 0.29
N VAL A 49 -4.44 -3.83 -0.22
CA VAL A 49 -4.04 -2.78 -1.16
C VAL A 49 -3.70 -3.44 -2.48
N MET A 50 -4.24 -2.92 -3.57
CA MET A 50 -3.97 -3.34 -4.94
C MET A 50 -3.55 -2.11 -5.74
N CYS A 51 -2.35 -2.13 -6.30
CA CYS A 51 -1.83 -1.07 -7.14
C CYS A 51 -1.81 -1.54 -8.61
N PRO A 52 -2.72 -1.02 -9.45
CA PRO A 52 -2.80 -1.46 -10.84
C PRO A 52 -1.58 -1.02 -11.68
N ILE A 53 -0.90 0.08 -11.32
CA ILE A 53 0.29 0.53 -12.04
C ILE A 53 1.43 -0.49 -11.90
N THR A 54 1.75 -0.85 -10.66
CA THR A 54 2.90 -1.73 -10.36
C THR A 54 2.54 -3.20 -10.49
N HIS A 55 1.26 -3.50 -10.75
CA HIS A 55 0.68 -4.84 -10.65
C HIS A 55 0.96 -5.50 -9.29
N ALA A 56 1.15 -4.73 -8.22
CA ALA A 56 1.41 -5.29 -6.89
C ALA A 56 0.17 -5.27 -6.02
N TRP A 57 0.04 -6.28 -5.16
CA TRP A 57 -0.94 -6.29 -4.09
C TRP A 57 -0.30 -6.71 -2.78
N TRP A 58 -0.85 -6.26 -1.65
CA TRP A 58 -0.43 -6.68 -0.33
C TRP A 58 -1.50 -6.47 0.72
N ILE A 59 -1.35 -7.17 1.85
CA ILE A 59 -2.26 -7.11 2.97
C ILE A 59 -1.52 -6.62 4.22
N ILE A 60 -2.14 -5.69 4.93
CA ILE A 60 -1.72 -5.31 6.28
C ILE A 60 -2.79 -5.65 7.30
N GLN A 61 -2.34 -6.08 8.49
CA GLN A 61 -3.21 -6.28 9.64
C GLN A 61 -2.77 -5.38 10.77
N LYS A 62 -3.67 -4.52 11.23
CA LYS A 62 -3.36 -3.50 12.25
C LYS A 62 -4.51 -3.35 13.23
N ARG A 63 -4.18 -3.09 14.48
CA ARG A 63 -5.13 -2.70 15.54
C ARG A 63 -5.32 -1.18 15.55
N TYR A 64 -6.43 -0.73 16.15
CA TYR A 64 -6.70 0.71 16.35
C TYR A 64 -5.51 1.48 16.94
N SER A 65 -4.87 0.91 17.96
CA SER A 65 -3.73 1.52 18.65
C SER A 65 -2.52 1.75 17.74
N GLU A 66 -2.34 0.92 16.71
CA GLU A 66 -1.24 1.05 15.76
C GLU A 66 -1.48 2.21 14.80
N PHE A 67 -2.70 2.35 14.26
CA PHE A 67 -3.09 3.53 13.47
C PHE A 67 -2.94 4.82 14.27
N PHE A 68 -3.40 4.80 15.52
CA PHE A 68 -3.29 5.95 16.42
C PHE A 68 -1.83 6.33 16.67
N SER A 69 -0.98 5.34 16.95
CA SER A 69 0.45 5.54 17.19
C SER A 69 1.17 6.08 15.97
N LEU A 70 0.86 5.57 14.77
CA LEU A 70 1.38 6.10 13.51
C LEU A 70 1.03 7.57 13.35
N ARG A 71 -0.27 7.92 13.41
CA ARG A 71 -0.73 9.30 13.26
C ARG A 71 -0.04 10.23 14.25
N HIS A 72 0.04 9.83 15.51
CA HIS A 72 0.70 10.62 16.54
C HIS A 72 2.19 10.83 16.24
N LYS A 73 2.90 9.78 15.79
CA LYS A 73 4.32 9.86 15.43
C LYS A 73 4.55 10.82 14.25
N LEU A 74 3.75 10.72 13.19
CA LEU A 74 3.87 11.59 12.01
C LEU A 74 3.57 13.06 12.32
N LEU A 75 2.51 13.34 13.08
CA LEU A 75 2.20 14.72 13.50
C LEU A 75 3.27 15.30 14.45
N LYS A 76 3.91 14.46 15.26
CA LYS A 76 5.05 14.87 16.09
C LYS A 76 6.28 15.22 15.24
N ILE A 77 6.53 14.49 14.15
CA ILE A 77 7.57 14.83 13.16
C ILE A 77 7.24 16.18 12.51
N ALA A 78 6.02 16.37 11.99
CA ALA A 78 5.57 17.63 11.39
C ALA A 78 5.77 18.83 12.34
N LYS A 79 5.37 18.67 13.62
CA LYS A 79 5.53 19.74 14.62
C LYS A 79 7.00 20.13 14.87
N ARG A 80 7.93 19.17 14.84
CA ARG A 80 9.37 19.43 14.97
C ARG A 80 9.96 20.08 13.72
N ALA A 81 9.46 19.65 12.56
CA ALA A 81 9.87 20.13 11.25
C ALA A 81 9.37 21.54 10.92
N LEU A 82 8.36 22.06 11.63
CA LEU A 82 7.66 23.32 11.30
C LEU A 82 8.57 24.52 10.96
N LYS A 83 9.71 24.68 11.65
CA LYS A 83 10.63 25.81 11.41
C LYS A 83 11.69 25.53 10.36
N THR A 84 12.10 24.28 10.22
CA THR A 84 13.28 23.88 9.42
C THR A 84 12.92 23.31 8.06
N HIS A 85 11.71 22.73 7.97
CA HIS A 85 11.19 21.94 6.86
C HIS A 85 9.66 22.18 6.72
N PRO A 86 9.23 23.40 6.35
CA PRO A 86 7.81 23.70 6.18
C PRO A 86 7.12 22.81 5.12
N GLU A 87 7.85 22.34 4.12
CA GLU A 87 7.39 21.39 3.10
C GLU A 87 6.86 20.08 3.71
N VAL A 88 7.50 19.57 4.76
CA VAL A 88 7.06 18.34 5.46
C VAL A 88 5.69 18.55 6.10
N VAL A 89 5.43 19.75 6.61
CA VAL A 89 4.14 20.09 7.24
C VAL A 89 3.04 20.18 6.19
N GLN A 90 3.34 20.78 5.04
CA GLN A 90 2.40 20.87 3.91
C GLN A 90 2.05 19.48 3.38
N LEU A 91 3.04 18.62 3.13
CA LEU A 91 2.82 17.26 2.64
C LEU A 91 2.06 16.38 3.64
N LEU A 92 2.19 16.62 4.95
CA LEU A 92 1.43 15.92 5.99
C LEU A 92 0.08 16.57 6.34
N GLN A 93 -0.29 17.68 5.70
CA GLN A 93 -1.55 18.38 5.97
C GLN A 93 -2.79 17.47 5.84
N PRO A 94 -2.93 16.63 4.79
CA PRO A 94 -4.08 15.74 4.68
C PRO A 94 -4.23 14.79 5.88
N LEU A 95 -3.11 14.35 6.47
CA LEU A 95 -3.12 13.55 7.69
C LEU A 95 -3.56 14.36 8.90
N GLY A 96 -3.21 15.64 8.99
CA GLY A 96 -3.65 16.54 10.06
C GLY A 96 -5.17 16.76 10.04
N GLU A 97 -5.72 17.03 8.85
CA GLU A 97 -7.14 17.30 8.63
C GLU A 97 -8.02 16.05 8.69
N PHE A 98 -7.44 14.87 8.49
CA PHE A 98 -8.18 13.61 8.55
C PHE A 98 -8.90 13.43 9.88
N ALA A 99 -10.22 13.24 9.83
CA ALA A 99 -11.07 12.99 11.00
C ALA A 99 -10.79 11.58 11.56
N PHE A 100 -9.97 11.51 12.60
CA PHE A 100 -9.55 10.23 13.18
C PHE A 100 -10.64 9.63 14.08
N PRO A 101 -10.96 8.33 13.94
CA PRO A 101 -12.04 7.70 14.71
C PRO A 101 -11.74 7.70 16.22
N LYS A 102 -12.78 7.88 17.03
CA LYS A 102 -12.65 8.05 18.48
C LYS A 102 -12.18 6.76 19.17
N LYS A 103 -11.47 6.93 20.29
CA LYS A 103 -11.11 5.83 21.18
C LYS A 103 -12.28 5.57 22.14
N TYR A 104 -12.74 4.33 22.18
CA TYR A 104 -13.75 3.87 23.13
C TYR A 104 -13.05 3.02 24.20
N LEU A 105 -13.42 3.20 25.47
CA LEU A 105 -12.92 2.41 26.61
C LEU A 105 -13.88 1.24 26.92
N ARG A 106 -14.35 0.56 25.86
CA ARG A 106 -15.26 -0.60 25.91
C ARG A 106 -14.92 -1.54 24.75
N THR A 107 -15.43 -2.76 24.80
CA THR A 107 -15.37 -3.69 23.66
C THR A 107 -16.01 -3.07 22.42
N ASP A 108 -15.35 -3.24 21.27
CA ASP A 108 -15.86 -2.71 20.01
C ASP A 108 -17.17 -3.41 19.63
N THR A 109 -18.19 -2.61 19.32
CA THR A 109 -19.45 -3.08 18.73
C THR A 109 -19.31 -3.17 17.21
N PRO A 110 -20.19 -3.92 16.50
CA PRO A 110 -20.17 -3.97 15.04
C PRO A 110 -20.20 -2.59 14.37
N GLU A 111 -20.93 -1.64 14.93
CA GLU A 111 -21.02 -0.26 14.42
C GLU A 111 -19.68 0.46 14.56
N ILE A 112 -19.01 0.33 15.70
CA ILE A 112 -17.66 0.88 15.93
C ILE A 112 -16.66 0.25 14.96
N MET A 113 -16.74 -1.07 14.77
CA MET A 113 -15.87 -1.79 13.84
C MET A 113 -16.07 -1.30 12.41
N ASN A 114 -17.32 -1.12 11.97
CA ASN A 114 -17.69 -0.62 10.65
C ASN A 114 -17.20 0.82 10.42
N GLU A 115 -17.48 1.73 11.36
CA GLU A 115 -17.00 3.13 11.32
C GLU A 115 -15.48 3.19 11.19
N ARG A 116 -14.77 2.45 12.04
CA ARG A 116 -13.30 2.42 12.04
C ARG A 116 -12.73 1.76 10.79
N ARG A 117 -13.34 0.69 10.29
CA ARG A 117 -12.93 0.04 9.04
C ARG A 117 -12.96 1.03 7.88
N ASP A 118 -14.07 1.75 7.74
CA ASP A 118 -14.23 2.73 6.65
C ASP A 118 -13.25 3.91 6.82
N ALA A 119 -13.03 4.36 8.07
CA ALA A 119 -12.02 5.37 8.36
C ALA A 119 -10.60 4.89 8.03
N PHE A 120 -10.22 3.67 8.42
CA PHE A 120 -8.88 3.14 8.18
C PHE A 120 -8.62 2.79 6.72
N LYS A 121 -9.65 2.40 5.96
CA LYS A 121 -9.60 2.34 4.49
C LYS A 121 -9.21 3.70 3.91
N ARG A 122 -9.96 4.76 4.25
CA ARG A 122 -9.65 6.13 3.75
C ARG A 122 -8.29 6.63 4.21
N LEU A 123 -7.93 6.39 5.47
CA LEU A 123 -6.63 6.77 6.02
C LEU A 123 -5.49 6.08 5.26
N THR A 124 -5.65 4.81 4.89
CA THR A 124 -4.62 4.08 4.14
C THR A 124 -4.43 4.67 2.75
N SER A 125 -5.51 5.00 2.04
CA SER A 125 -5.43 5.75 0.78
C SER A 125 -4.72 7.10 0.95
N THR A 126 -5.04 7.85 2.02
CA THR A 126 -4.37 9.11 2.34
C THR A 126 -2.87 8.91 2.60
N LEU A 127 -2.48 7.87 3.34
CA LEU A 127 -1.08 7.57 3.64
C LEU A 127 -0.29 7.19 2.39
N LEU A 128 -0.89 6.43 1.47
CA LEU A 128 -0.25 6.09 0.19
C LEU A 128 -0.04 7.33 -0.68
N ALA A 129 -1.05 8.20 -0.78
CA ALA A 129 -0.93 9.46 -1.50
C ALA A 129 0.18 10.35 -0.90
N ILE A 130 0.18 10.51 0.43
CA ILE A 130 1.24 11.25 1.15
C ILE A 130 2.61 10.65 0.84
N ARG A 131 2.77 9.32 0.98
CA ARG A 131 4.04 8.64 0.75
C ARG A 131 4.61 8.99 -0.62
N SER A 132 3.80 8.88 -1.66
CA SER A 132 4.26 9.17 -3.01
C SER A 132 4.53 10.65 -3.24
N SER A 133 3.76 11.57 -2.65
CA SER A 133 4.11 13.00 -2.67
C SER A 133 5.48 13.26 -2.04
N PHE A 134 5.82 12.55 -0.95
CA PHE A 134 7.16 12.61 -0.36
C PHE A 134 8.23 12.02 -1.29
N VAL A 135 7.99 10.86 -1.91
CA VAL A 135 8.93 10.24 -2.87
C VAL A 135 9.19 11.16 -4.06
N LEU A 136 8.15 11.72 -4.67
CA LEU A 136 8.26 12.68 -5.78
C LEU A 136 9.04 13.93 -5.35
N HIS A 137 8.73 14.49 -4.18
CA HIS A 137 9.45 15.65 -3.65
C HIS A 137 10.95 15.36 -3.45
N MET A 138 11.29 14.16 -2.96
CA MET A 138 12.68 13.74 -2.77
C MET A 138 13.46 13.57 -4.08
N LEU A 139 12.79 13.18 -5.17
CA LEU A 139 13.39 13.10 -6.51
C LEU A 139 13.73 14.50 -7.04
N GLN A 140 12.89 15.50 -6.76
CA GLN A 140 13.08 16.88 -7.21
C GLN A 140 14.11 17.66 -6.38
N ALA A 141 14.24 17.35 -5.08
CA ALA A 141 15.10 18.08 -4.15
C ALA A 141 16.01 17.14 -3.33
N PRO A 142 17.16 16.69 -3.88
CA PRO A 142 18.03 15.71 -3.21
C PRO A 142 18.76 16.25 -1.97
N GLN A 143 18.68 17.56 -1.68
CA GLN A 143 19.33 18.16 -0.52
C GLN A 143 18.39 18.15 0.69
N ARG A 144 18.85 17.61 1.83
CA ARG A 144 18.15 17.51 3.14
C ARG A 144 17.10 16.39 3.30
N GLN A 145 17.42 15.19 2.83
CA GLN A 145 16.51 14.04 2.84
C GLN A 145 16.23 13.39 4.22
N LEU A 146 16.97 13.69 5.29
CA LEU A 146 16.87 12.91 6.53
C LEU A 146 15.44 12.89 7.15
N VAL A 147 14.80 14.04 7.23
CA VAL A 147 13.44 14.15 7.81
C VAL A 147 12.39 13.59 6.85
N LEU A 148 12.56 13.80 5.54
CA LEU A 148 11.68 13.24 4.49
C LEU A 148 11.75 11.70 4.52
N ASN A 149 12.95 11.12 4.54
CA ASN A 149 13.18 9.68 4.69
C ASN A 149 12.52 9.16 5.96
N GLN A 150 12.70 9.83 7.10
CA GLN A 150 12.07 9.42 8.35
C GLN A 150 10.53 9.31 8.24
N VAL A 151 9.88 10.23 7.51
CA VAL A 151 8.44 10.19 7.27
C VAL A 151 8.08 9.01 6.37
N VAL A 152 8.75 8.88 5.22
CA VAL A 152 8.52 7.79 4.26
C VAL A 152 8.72 6.44 4.93
N ASP A 153 9.86 6.21 5.59
CA ASP A 153 10.17 4.97 6.31
C ASP A 153 9.11 4.65 7.37
N THR A 154 8.60 5.67 8.08
CA THR A 154 7.56 5.49 9.08
C THR A 154 6.22 5.06 8.44
N ILE A 155 5.87 5.62 7.29
CA ILE A 155 4.66 5.24 6.54
C ILE A 155 4.83 3.84 5.94
N GLU A 156 5.95 3.57 5.27
CA GLU A 156 6.24 2.30 4.61
C GLU A 156 6.28 1.14 5.61
N ALA A 157 6.94 1.32 6.76
CA ALA A 157 6.97 0.30 7.81
C ALA A 157 5.58 0.02 8.38
N PHE A 158 4.71 1.03 8.48
CA PHE A 158 3.34 0.82 8.93
C PHE A 158 2.49 0.10 7.87
N LEU A 159 2.57 0.55 6.63
CA LEU A 159 1.84 -0.01 5.48
C LEU A 159 2.46 -1.30 4.94
N SER A 160 3.57 -1.77 5.52
CA SER A 160 4.31 -2.97 5.10
C SER A 160 4.51 -3.01 3.58
N VAL A 161 4.88 -1.86 3.00
CA VAL A 161 4.98 -1.70 1.54
C VAL A 161 6.05 -2.67 1.02
N PRO A 162 5.69 -3.64 0.17
CA PRO A 162 6.62 -4.67 -0.27
C PRO A 162 7.63 -4.11 -1.29
N ASP A 163 8.78 -4.77 -1.42
CA ASP A 163 9.82 -4.35 -2.36
C ASP A 163 9.33 -4.36 -3.81
N CYS A 164 8.46 -5.31 -4.19
CA CYS A 164 7.85 -5.32 -5.53
C CYS A 164 7.07 -4.03 -5.86
N GLN A 165 6.39 -3.43 -4.87
CA GLN A 165 5.71 -2.15 -5.04
C GLN A 165 6.73 -1.02 -5.25
N LYS A 166 7.78 -0.96 -4.41
CA LYS A 166 8.80 0.09 -4.47
C LYS A 166 9.59 0.03 -5.79
N GLU A 167 9.99 -1.17 -6.19
CA GLU A 167 10.64 -1.41 -7.48
C GLU A 167 9.73 -1.05 -8.65
N GLY A 168 8.44 -1.42 -8.58
CA GLY A 168 7.44 -1.05 -9.57
C GLY A 168 7.34 0.46 -9.73
N GLU A 169 7.24 1.21 -8.64
CA GLU A 169 7.20 2.68 -8.68
C GLU A 169 8.47 3.28 -9.29
N LEU A 170 9.66 2.77 -8.92
CA LEU A 170 10.92 3.21 -9.50
C LEU A 170 10.99 2.93 -11.00
N ARG A 171 10.54 1.75 -11.46
CA ARG A 171 10.46 1.43 -12.89
C ARG A 171 9.54 2.42 -13.60
N HIS A 172 8.35 2.68 -13.08
CA HIS A 172 7.41 3.62 -13.68
C HIS A 172 7.91 5.08 -13.66
N ALA A 173 8.66 5.48 -12.63
CA ALA A 173 9.37 6.76 -12.60
C ALA A 173 10.53 6.84 -13.61
N SER A 174 11.13 5.69 -13.97
CA SER A 174 12.25 5.58 -14.91
C SER A 174 11.83 5.38 -16.37
N ILE A 175 10.64 4.81 -16.61
CA ILE A 175 10.11 4.39 -17.93
C ILE A 175 9.83 5.58 -18.87
N THR A 176 9.93 6.83 -18.41
CA THR A 176 9.95 8.02 -19.28
C THR A 176 11.25 8.13 -20.13
N ARG A 177 12.11 7.09 -20.18
CA ARG A 177 13.35 7.09 -20.97
C ARG A 177 13.54 5.96 -21.99
N VAL A 178 12.83 4.84 -21.92
CA VAL A 178 12.90 3.80 -22.96
C VAL A 178 11.56 3.09 -23.03
N SER A 179 10.91 3.20 -24.18
CA SER A 179 9.87 2.26 -24.59
C SER A 179 10.51 0.89 -24.79
N GLU A 180 10.28 -0.07 -23.89
CA GLU A 180 10.53 -1.47 -24.25
C GLU A 180 9.63 -2.45 -23.49
N SER A 181 9.20 -3.42 -24.29
CA SER A 181 8.48 -4.65 -23.98
C SER A 181 8.85 -5.27 -22.65
N VAL A 182 7.82 -5.61 -21.88
CA VAL A 182 7.90 -6.45 -20.69
C VAL A 182 8.45 -7.81 -21.10
N GLU A 183 9.71 -8.10 -20.76
CA GLU A 183 10.13 -9.49 -20.56
C GLU A 183 9.52 -9.94 -19.23
N GLU A 184 8.41 -10.66 -19.32
CA GLU A 184 7.92 -11.50 -18.23
C GLU A 184 9.07 -12.38 -17.78
N LYS A 185 9.54 -12.17 -16.55
CA LYS A 185 10.22 -13.25 -15.85
C LYS A 185 9.21 -14.38 -15.80
N ASN A 186 9.44 -15.43 -16.59
CA ASN A 186 8.76 -16.72 -16.49
C ASN A 186 8.88 -17.17 -15.02
N LEU A 187 7.91 -16.80 -14.19
CA LEU A 187 7.58 -17.59 -13.03
C LEU A 187 7.23 -18.98 -13.56
N PRO A 188 7.56 -20.06 -12.84
CA PRO A 188 7.09 -21.38 -13.22
C PRO A 188 5.57 -21.29 -13.34
N ALA A 189 5.07 -21.34 -14.59
CA ALA A 189 3.66 -21.44 -14.85
C ALA A 189 3.21 -22.69 -14.11
N CYS A 190 2.32 -22.50 -13.14
CA CYS A 190 1.52 -23.62 -12.68
C CYS A 190 0.72 -24.03 -13.92
N ASP A 191 0.95 -25.23 -14.46
CA ASP A 191 0.24 -25.79 -15.62
C ASP A 191 -1.28 -25.98 -15.38
N GLU A 192 -1.83 -25.35 -14.34
CA GLU A 192 -3.23 -25.38 -13.96
C GLU A 192 -3.89 -24.07 -14.44
N GLU A 193 -4.69 -24.15 -15.50
CA GLU A 193 -5.52 -23.04 -16.02
C GLU A 193 -6.71 -22.69 -15.08
N MET A 194 -6.75 -23.31 -13.90
CA MET A 194 -7.89 -23.31 -12.98
C MET A 194 -7.48 -22.91 -11.56
N CYS A 195 -8.37 -22.21 -10.87
CA CYS A 195 -8.19 -21.87 -9.47
C CYS A 195 -8.36 -23.11 -8.58
N PRO A 196 -7.37 -23.49 -7.76
CA PRO A 196 -7.42 -24.72 -6.96
C PRO A 196 -8.39 -24.65 -5.77
N ILE A 197 -8.97 -23.47 -5.48
CA ILE A 197 -9.95 -23.28 -4.41
C ILE A 197 -11.38 -23.52 -4.91
N CYS A 198 -11.75 -22.89 -6.02
CA CYS A 198 -13.12 -22.95 -6.56
C CYS A 198 -13.27 -23.90 -7.76
N LEU A 199 -12.15 -24.37 -8.32
CA LEU A 199 -12.09 -25.27 -9.49
C LEU A 199 -12.75 -24.66 -10.74
N TYR A 200 -12.68 -23.33 -10.90
CA TYR A 200 -13.08 -22.61 -12.11
C TYR A 200 -11.86 -22.04 -12.84
N ASP A 201 -12.00 -21.87 -14.15
CA ASP A 201 -10.95 -21.35 -15.02
C ASP A 201 -10.57 -19.91 -14.64
N PHE A 202 -9.29 -19.57 -14.78
CA PHE A 202 -8.85 -18.18 -14.59
C PHE A 202 -9.39 -17.26 -15.69
N ALA A 203 -9.68 -17.79 -16.87
CA ALA A 203 -10.22 -17.05 -18.01
C ALA A 203 -11.65 -16.51 -17.78
N ASP A 204 -12.41 -17.10 -16.85
CA ASP A 204 -13.75 -16.63 -16.50
C ASP A 204 -13.73 -15.37 -15.60
N ALA A 205 -12.57 -15.04 -15.02
CA ALA A 205 -12.37 -13.86 -14.19
C ALA A 205 -10.90 -13.36 -14.23
N PRO A 206 -10.38 -12.95 -15.41
CA PRO A 206 -8.96 -12.67 -15.61
C PRO A 206 -8.49 -11.42 -14.88
N GLU A 207 -9.36 -10.44 -14.63
CA GLU A 207 -9.02 -9.23 -13.87
C GLU A 207 -9.02 -9.45 -12.34
N CYS A 208 -9.19 -10.70 -11.91
CA CYS A 208 -9.36 -11.06 -10.51
C CYS A 208 -8.35 -12.12 -10.05
N THR A 209 -7.21 -12.34 -10.70
CA THR A 209 -6.18 -13.27 -10.21
C THR A 209 -5.21 -12.60 -9.26
N LEU A 210 -4.67 -13.36 -8.31
CA LEU A 210 -3.56 -12.96 -7.44
C LEU A 210 -2.48 -14.03 -7.48
N HIS A 211 -1.29 -13.63 -7.90
CA HIS A 211 -0.07 -14.43 -7.80
C HIS A 211 0.57 -14.14 -6.44
N LEU A 212 0.74 -15.16 -5.61
CA LEU A 212 1.44 -15.05 -4.32
C LEU A 212 2.95 -15.02 -4.53
N GLY A 213 3.72 -14.50 -3.57
CA GLY A 213 5.20 -14.51 -3.63
C GLY A 213 5.85 -15.90 -3.76
N CYS A 214 5.10 -16.97 -3.47
CA CYS A 214 5.54 -18.36 -3.67
C CYS A 214 5.28 -18.90 -5.09
N GLY A 215 4.65 -18.11 -5.98
CA GLY A 215 4.35 -18.47 -7.37
C GLY A 215 2.95 -19.07 -7.62
N HIS A 216 2.20 -19.44 -6.58
CA HIS A 216 0.84 -19.97 -6.74
C HIS A 216 -0.17 -18.87 -7.07
N VAL A 217 -1.17 -19.23 -7.89
CA VAL A 217 -2.18 -18.33 -8.45
C VAL A 217 -3.57 -18.73 -7.97
N PHE A 218 -4.42 -17.74 -7.67
CA PHE A 218 -5.79 -17.94 -7.22
C PHE A 218 -6.67 -16.78 -7.70
N HIS A 219 -7.99 -16.98 -7.79
CA HIS A 219 -8.89 -15.82 -7.82
C HIS A 219 -8.79 -15.06 -6.48
N LYS A 220 -8.80 -13.73 -6.56
CA LYS A 220 -8.83 -12.77 -5.46
C LYS A 220 -9.90 -13.15 -4.44
N ASP A 221 -11.13 -13.34 -4.90
CA ASP A 221 -12.27 -13.65 -4.02
C ASP A 221 -12.13 -15.01 -3.33
N CYS A 222 -11.33 -15.92 -3.90
CA CYS A 222 -11.03 -17.21 -3.31
C CYS A 222 -9.92 -17.12 -2.25
N VAL A 223 -8.83 -16.42 -2.54
CA VAL A 223 -7.64 -16.44 -1.68
C VAL A 223 -7.63 -15.35 -0.61
N VAL A 224 -8.25 -14.18 -0.85
CA VAL A 224 -8.27 -13.08 0.12
C VAL A 224 -8.89 -13.52 1.45
N PRO A 225 -10.09 -14.15 1.52
CA PRO A 225 -10.66 -14.61 2.79
C PRO A 225 -9.75 -15.56 3.58
N TRP A 226 -8.97 -16.39 2.87
CA TRP A 226 -7.98 -17.27 3.48
C TRP A 226 -6.80 -16.50 4.08
N LEU A 227 -6.27 -15.54 3.33
CA LEU A 227 -5.15 -14.70 3.76
C LEU A 227 -5.52 -13.87 4.99
N GLU A 228 -6.75 -13.33 5.06
CA GLU A 228 -7.23 -12.60 6.26
C GLU A 228 -7.15 -13.42 7.56
N GLN A 229 -7.22 -14.75 7.45
CA GLN A 229 -7.20 -15.64 8.59
C GLN A 229 -5.80 -16.14 8.93
N THR A 230 -5.02 -16.58 7.92
CA THR A 230 -3.81 -17.36 8.12
C THR A 230 -2.53 -16.74 7.55
N MET A 231 -2.61 -15.71 6.71
CA MET A 231 -1.47 -15.07 6.03
C MET A 231 -0.48 -16.08 5.39
N SER A 232 -1.00 -17.18 4.84
CA SER A 232 -0.20 -18.25 4.24
C SER A 232 -0.81 -18.74 2.94
N CYS A 233 0.01 -19.26 2.02
CA CYS A 233 -0.47 -19.90 0.80
C CYS A 233 -1.30 -21.16 1.12
N PRO A 234 -2.52 -21.31 0.55
CA PRO A 234 -3.33 -22.52 0.73
C PRO A 234 -2.63 -23.83 0.30
N LEU A 235 -1.76 -23.76 -0.71
CA LEU A 235 -1.10 -24.92 -1.30
C LEU A 235 0.19 -25.29 -0.56
N CYS A 236 1.12 -24.33 -0.40
CA CYS A 236 2.45 -24.62 0.15
C CYS A 236 2.66 -24.14 1.59
N ARG A 237 1.70 -23.42 2.18
CA ARG A 237 1.74 -22.85 3.55
C ARG A 237 2.88 -21.88 3.83
N GLN A 238 3.62 -21.45 2.80
CA GLN A 238 4.58 -20.35 2.94
C GLN A 238 3.82 -19.07 3.29
N GLU A 239 4.43 -18.23 4.11
CA GLU A 239 3.87 -16.93 4.48
C GLU A 239 3.62 -16.09 3.22
N SER A 240 2.43 -15.48 3.14
CA SER A 240 2.01 -14.72 1.97
C SER A 240 1.23 -13.49 2.41
N THR A 241 1.88 -12.34 2.31
CA THR A 241 1.30 -11.04 2.64
C THR A 241 1.25 -10.10 1.44
N HIS A 242 1.84 -10.49 0.32
CA HIS A 242 1.95 -9.68 -0.89
C HIS A 242 2.21 -10.57 -2.10
N GLY A 243 2.09 -9.96 -3.29
CA GLY A 243 2.32 -10.62 -4.56
C GLY A 243 2.08 -9.68 -5.73
N VAL A 244 1.80 -10.27 -6.89
CA VAL A 244 1.46 -9.54 -8.12
C VAL A 244 0.07 -9.92 -8.63
N LEU A 245 -0.56 -9.01 -9.38
CA LEU A 245 -1.85 -9.19 -10.04
C LEU A 245 -1.71 -10.10 -11.26
#